data_AF-A0A965FGT2-F1
#
_entry.id   AF-A0A965FGT2-F1
#
_cell.length_a   1.000
_cell.length_b   1.000
_cell.length_c   1.000
_cell.angle_alpha   90.00
_cell.angle_beta   90.00
_cell.angle_gamma   90.00
#
_symmetry.space_group_name_H-M   'P 1'
#
loop_
_entity.id
_entity.type
_entity.pdbx_description
1 polymer ?
#
loop_
_entity_poly.entity_id
_entity_poly.type
_entity_poly.pdbx_seq_one_letter_code
_entity_poly.pdbx_strand_id
1 'polypeptide(L)' 'RRFTHPLLKKTVRRTKNYHAHDENNKAKVGDEVRIEESKPISRLKSWVLVDVASS' A
#
# COMPACT_ATOMS: atom_id res chain seq x y z
N ARG A 1 -6.89 -6.16 -0.06
CA ARG A 1 -8.15 -6.38 -0.80
C ARG A 1 -8.96 -7.53 -0.19
N ARG A 2 -10.29 -7.50 -0.26
CA ARG A 2 -11.18 -8.62 0.11
C ARG A 2 -11.66 -9.30 -1.18
N PHE A 3 -11.73 -10.63 -1.19
CA PHE A 3 -12.23 -11.41 -2.33
C PHE A 3 -12.92 -12.67 -1.81
N THR A 4 -13.85 -13.20 -2.59
CA THR A 4 -14.56 -14.43 -2.27
C THR A 4 -13.75 -15.63 -2.77
N HIS A 5 -13.51 -16.62 -1.91
CA HIS A 5 -12.84 -17.85 -2.32
C HIS A 5 -13.68 -18.57 -3.38
N PRO A 6 -13.12 -18.91 -4.57
CA PRO A 6 -13.91 -19.37 -5.71
C PRO A 6 -14.69 -20.66 -5.42
N LEU A 7 -14.08 -21.58 -4.66
CA LEU A 7 -14.70 -22.87 -4.33
C LEU A 7 -15.61 -22.81 -3.09
N LEU A 8 -15.20 -22.05 -2.07
CA LEU A 8 -15.79 -22.13 -0.72
C LEU A 8 -16.79 -21.00 -0.45
N LYS A 9 -16.90 -20.03 -1.36
CA LYS A 9 -17.72 -18.81 -1.24
C LYS A 9 -17.51 -18.00 0.05
N LYS A 10 -16.43 -18.27 0.78
CA LYS A 10 -16.01 -17.56 2.00
C LYS A 10 -15.29 -16.26 1.62
N THR A 11 -15.59 -15.17 2.29
CA THR A 11 -14.87 -13.90 2.14
C THR A 11 -13.50 -13.98 2.80
N VAL A 12 -12.44 -13.82 2.00
CA VAL A 12 -11.05 -13.89 2.44
C VAL A 12 -10.37 -12.53 2.24
N ARG A 13 -9.53 -12.13 3.21
CA ARG A 13 -8.69 -10.93 3.11
C ARG A 13 -7.30 -11.32 2.59
N ARG A 14 -6.82 -10.61 1.56
CA ARG A 14 -5.43 -10.69 1.07
C ARG A 14 -4.73 -9.36 1.25
N THR A 15 -3.54 -9.42 1.83
CA THR A 15 -2.59 -8.30 1.94
C THR A 15 -1.51 -8.44 0.86
N LYS A 16 -0.99 -7.30 0.40
CA LYS A 16 0.14 -7.22 -0.54
C LYS A 16 1.04 -6.10 -0.03
N ASN A 17 2.34 -6.36 -0.04
CA ASN A 17 3.34 -5.36 0.34
C ASN A 17 3.70 -4.53 -0.89
N TYR A 18 3.87 -3.23 -0.70
CA TYR A 18 4.25 -2.27 -1.74
C TYR A 18 5.46 -1.47 -1.27
N HIS A 19 6.33 -1.10 -2.21
CA HIS A 19 7.46 -0.22 -1.93
C HIS A 19 7.10 1.20 -2.35
N ALA A 20 6.70 2.01 -1.38
CA ALA A 20 6.44 3.43 -1.58
C ALA A 20 7.73 4.25 -1.49
N HIS A 21 7.78 5.32 -2.28
CA HIS A 21 8.81 6.34 -2.23
C HIS A 21 8.36 7.50 -1.35
N ASP A 22 9.24 7.89 -0.43
CA ASP A 22 9.09 9.04 0.45
C ASP A 22 10.46 9.71 0.55
N GLU A 23 10.56 10.95 0.05
CA GLU A 23 11.82 11.70 0.03
C GLU A 23 12.12 12.39 1.36
N ASN A 24 11.07 12.70 2.12
CA ASN A 24 11.18 13.51 3.33
C ASN A 24 11.07 12.67 4.61
N ASN A 25 10.98 11.34 4.48
CA ASN A 25 10.77 10.40 5.59
C ASN A 25 9.64 10.86 6.54
N LYS A 26 8.53 11.29 5.94
CA LYS A 26 7.37 11.80 6.66
C LYS A 26 6.58 10.68 7.35
N ALA A 27 6.52 9.50 6.74
CA ALA A 27 5.81 8.36 7.32
C ALA A 27 6.67 7.59 8.32
N LYS A 28 6.09 7.24 9.48
CA LYS A 28 6.69 6.39 10.50
C LYS A 28 5.98 5.05 10.61
N VAL A 29 6.63 4.11 11.31
CA VAL A 29 6.05 2.80 11.58
C VAL A 29 4.87 2.96 12.53
N GLY A 30 3.69 2.55 12.10
CA GLY A 30 2.44 2.66 12.86
C GLY A 30 1.44 3.62 12.26
N ASP A 31 1.87 4.49 11.34
CA ASP A 31 0.99 5.46 10.70
C ASP A 31 0.10 4.79 9.64
N GLU A 32 -1.13 5.28 9.50
CA GLU A 32 -1.99 4.93 8.37
C GLU A 32 -1.65 5.83 7.18
N VAL A 33 -1.22 5.22 6.08
CA VAL A 33 -0.72 5.96 4.91
C VAL A 33 -1.53 5.68 3.66
N ARG A 34 -1.65 6.69 2.80
CA ARG A 34 -2.23 6.58 1.45
C ARG A 34 -1.12 6.69 0.42
N ILE A 35 -1.13 5.76 -0.53
CA ILE A 35 -0.13 5.65 -1.60
C ILE A 35 -0.81 5.71 -2.97
N GLU A 36 -0.14 6.29 -3.96
CA GLU A 36 -0.60 6.40 -5.35
C GLU A 36 0.41 5.78 -6.32
N GLU A 37 -0.07 5.34 -7.48
CA GLU A 37 0.75 4.80 -8.57
C GLU A 37 1.57 5.92 -9.23
N SER A 38 2.85 5.68 -9.49
CA SER A 38 3.74 6.65 -10.12
C SER A 38 4.60 6.01 -11.21
N LYS A 39 5.36 6.84 -11.93
CA LYS A 39 6.41 6.33 -12.82
C LYS A 39 7.37 5.45 -12.00
N PRO A 40 7.87 4.32 -12.55
CA PRO A 40 8.81 3.47 -11.84
C PRO A 40 10.04 4.28 -11.38
N ILE A 41 10.24 4.33 -10.06
CA ILE A 41 11.39 4.97 -9.41
C ILE A 41 12.54 3.96 -9.31
N SER A 42 12.21 2.69 -9.16
CA SER A 42 13.15 1.58 -9.22
C SER A 42 12.47 0.30 -9.74
N ARG A 43 13.21 -0.81 -9.78
CA ARG A 43 12.69 -2.13 -10.18
C ARG A 43 11.42 -2.56 -9.43
N LEU A 44 11.25 -2.13 -8.19
CA LEU A 44 10.12 -2.51 -7.32
C LEU A 44 9.35 -1.31 -6.74
N LYS A 45 9.91 -0.09 -6.79
CA LYS A 45 9.30 1.14 -6.28
C LYS A 45 8.56 1.85 -7.41
N SER A 46 7.23 1.75 -7.40
CA SER A 46 6.34 2.41 -8.36
C SER A 46 5.15 3.07 -7.66
N TRP A 47 5.29 3.32 -6.36
CA TRP A 47 4.27 3.91 -5.51
C TRP A 47 4.88 5.12 -4.80
N VAL A 48 4.10 6.18 -4.61
CA VAL A 48 4.51 7.41 -3.90
C VAL A 48 3.60 7.63 -2.71
N LEU A 49 4.17 8.09 -1.59
CA LEU A 49 3.43 8.51 -0.40
C LEU A 49 2.67 9.81 -0.70
N VAL A 50 1.34 9.78 -0.62
CA VAL A 50 0.47 10.95 -0.87
C VAL A 50 0.06 11.61 0.44
N ASP A 51 -0.37 10.81 1.41
CA ASP A 51 -0.95 11.32 2.64
C ASP A 51 -0.61 10.39 3.81
N VAL A 52 -0.42 11.00 4.98
CA VAL A 52 -0.23 10.32 6.25
C VAL A 52 -1.42 10.73 7.11
N ALA A 53 -2.36 9.80 7.30
CA ALA A 53 -3.50 10.03 8.16
C ALA A 53 -3.02 10.00 9.62
N SER A 54 -2.71 11.17 10.18
CA SER A 54 -2.53 11.34 11.61
C SER A 54 -3.91 11.38 12.25
N SER A 55 -4.30 10.32 12.96
CA SER A 55 -5.42 10.32 13.91
C SER A 55 -4.92 10.56 15.32
#